data_AF-E2Q1Q7-F1
#
_entry.id   AF-E2Q1Q7-F1
#
_cell.length_a   1.000
_cell.length_b   1.000
_cell.length_c   1.000
_cell.angle_alpha   90.00
_cell.angle_beta   90.00
_cell.angle_gamma   90.00
#
_symmetry.space_group_name_H-M   'P 1'
#
loop_
_entity.id
_entity.type
_entity.pdbx_description
1 polymer ?
#
loop_
_entity_poly.entity_id
_entity_poly.type
_entity_poly.pdbx_seq_one_letter_code
_entity_poly.pdbx_strand_id
1 'polypeptide(L)'
;MMSQRLAGTALSVVLAASALTLGAASSAQAGARPDFQLPFRCGEVWQASTYPGHDPIGSVDFNQYPGDDTGKPVAASANGTVTAAGPSGGWAGTRVRIDHGGGWTTHYAHLSGESVSVGQAVKAGQVIGKVGNTGNSRGAHLHFEQTLDGTGQTAVFDGISYPGSTRDFTSNNCGTGPGFSHDFSGDGKSDVLAKAAATADIHLYEGNGGGGFKAGTGQAVGNNFSALEHVTVVGDWDGDGRDDLVARNRSTGDLHLYAGNGSGGFKAGTGQVIGNNFTGFDRIIGAGDFDGDSRTDLVVRSRTTTDLHLYAGNGKGGFKTGTGQVIGTSWAALGEIAGVGDWSGDGRADLLAKNRTTGDIHLYEGNGSGGFKAGTGQAVGNNFTAFDQMTGVGDFNNDGHNDIVTRKVATGTLHLFAGNGSGGFKAGTGTQIGTGWNGMTELG
;
A
#
# COMPACT_ATOMS: atom_id res chain seq x y z
N MET A 1 -88.89 39.80 -8.93
CA MET A 1 -88.43 38.77 -7.98
C MET A 1 -87.07 38.27 -8.46
N MET A 2 -86.15 38.04 -7.51
CA MET A 2 -84.79 37.49 -7.67
C MET A 2 -84.75 36.30 -8.66
N SER A 3 -83.68 35.90 -9.34
CA SER A 3 -82.28 35.80 -8.91
C SER A 3 -81.37 35.39 -10.07
N GLN A 4 -80.14 35.92 -10.05
CA GLN A 4 -78.84 35.32 -10.41
C GLN A 4 -78.56 34.70 -11.80
N ARG A 5 -77.49 35.25 -12.41
CA ARG A 5 -76.64 34.66 -13.44
C ARG A 5 -75.87 33.47 -12.89
N LEU A 6 -75.68 32.41 -13.69
CA LEU A 6 -74.61 31.43 -13.50
C LEU A 6 -74.04 31.04 -14.87
N ALA A 7 -72.74 31.30 -15.03
CA ALA A 7 -71.91 30.84 -16.12
C ALA A 7 -71.54 29.36 -15.88
N GLY A 8 -71.72 28.51 -16.90
CA GLY A 8 -71.28 27.11 -16.88
C GLY A 8 -70.05 26.94 -17.76
N THR A 9 -68.90 26.78 -17.14
CA THR A 9 -67.61 26.46 -17.78
C THR A 9 -67.53 24.97 -18.11
N ALA A 10 -66.94 24.64 -19.26
CA ALA A 10 -66.77 23.29 -19.79
C ALA A 10 -65.87 22.40 -18.90
N LEU A 11 -66.14 21.09 -18.88
CA LEU A 11 -65.21 20.09 -18.37
C LEU A 11 -65.16 18.89 -19.33
N SER A 12 -64.13 18.86 -20.16
CA SER A 12 -63.74 17.68 -20.94
C SER A 12 -62.98 16.73 -20.02
N VAL A 13 -63.50 15.52 -19.83
CA VAL A 13 -62.84 14.46 -19.07
C VAL A 13 -61.81 13.79 -19.97
N VAL A 14 -60.52 13.98 -19.68
CA VAL A 14 -59.42 13.19 -20.24
C VAL A 14 -59.18 12.01 -19.31
N LEU A 15 -59.43 10.78 -19.78
CA LEU A 15 -58.97 9.57 -19.08
C LEU A 15 -57.45 9.45 -19.20
N ALA A 16 -56.72 9.68 -18.12
CA ALA A 16 -55.31 9.32 -18.01
C ALA A 16 -55.20 7.85 -17.57
N ALA A 17 -54.88 6.96 -18.51
CA ALA A 17 -54.47 5.60 -18.19
C ALA A 17 -53.08 5.65 -17.54
N SER A 18 -53.03 5.43 -16.22
CA SER A 18 -51.77 5.32 -15.47
C SER A 18 -51.21 3.92 -15.68
N ALA A 19 -50.23 3.78 -16.57
CA ALA A 19 -49.43 2.56 -16.67
C ALA A 19 -48.52 2.47 -15.45
N LEU A 20 -48.86 1.57 -14.53
CA LEU A 20 -48.00 1.21 -13.41
C LEU A 20 -46.84 0.37 -13.95
N THR A 21 -45.70 1.01 -14.25
CA THR A 21 -44.45 0.28 -14.47
C THR A 21 -43.97 -0.21 -13.12
N LEU A 22 -44.17 -1.50 -12.82
CA LEU A 22 -43.38 -2.16 -11.79
C LEU A 22 -41.92 -2.12 -12.24
N GLY A 23 -41.14 -1.20 -11.69
CA GLY A 23 -39.69 -1.27 -11.76
C GLY A 23 -39.27 -2.56 -11.08
N ALA A 24 -38.77 -3.54 -11.85
CA ALA A 24 -38.00 -4.61 -11.27
C ALA A 24 -36.81 -3.94 -10.55
N ALA A 25 -36.80 -4.02 -9.22
CA ALA A 25 -35.59 -3.73 -8.47
C ALA A 25 -34.53 -4.70 -8.99
N SER A 26 -33.61 -4.18 -9.80
CA SER A 26 -32.39 -4.90 -10.13
C SER A 26 -31.71 -5.18 -8.79
N SER A 27 -31.65 -6.44 -8.37
CA SER A 27 -30.73 -6.85 -7.33
C SER A 27 -29.35 -6.40 -7.78
N ALA A 28 -28.82 -5.35 -7.15
CA ALA A 28 -27.43 -4.99 -7.34
C ALA A 28 -26.61 -6.26 -7.07
N GLN A 29 -25.88 -6.71 -8.08
CA GLN A 29 -24.97 -7.84 -7.95
C GLN A 29 -24.04 -7.51 -6.77
N ALA A 30 -23.95 -8.43 -5.80
CA ALA A 30 -23.01 -8.30 -4.68
C ALA A 30 -21.62 -7.91 -5.22
N GLY A 31 -20.97 -6.93 -4.58
CA GLY A 31 -19.64 -6.52 -4.97
C GLY A 31 -18.65 -7.67 -4.79
N ALA A 32 -17.58 -7.68 -5.59
CA ALA A 32 -16.47 -8.59 -5.35
C ALA A 32 -15.98 -8.47 -3.90
N ARG A 33 -15.62 -9.59 -3.27
CA ARG A 33 -15.09 -9.59 -1.90
C ARG A 33 -13.84 -8.70 -1.86
N PRO A 34 -13.78 -7.68 -0.99
CA PRO A 34 -12.55 -6.93 -0.77
C PRO A 34 -11.40 -7.86 -0.38
N ASP A 35 -10.18 -7.47 -0.72
CA ASP A 35 -9.00 -8.16 -0.23
C ASP A 35 -8.79 -7.84 1.26
N PHE A 36 -9.49 -8.59 2.10
CA PHE A 36 -9.42 -8.44 3.54
C PHE A 36 -8.08 -8.99 4.04
N GLN A 37 -7.37 -8.16 4.79
CA GLN A 37 -6.13 -8.49 5.45
C GLN A 37 -6.38 -8.82 6.93
N LEU A 38 -5.47 -9.53 7.58
CA LEU A 38 -5.58 -9.81 9.02
C LEU A 38 -5.65 -8.47 9.80
N PRO A 39 -6.54 -8.30 10.79
CA PRO A 39 -6.80 -6.98 11.39
C PRO A 39 -5.74 -6.52 12.42
N PHE A 40 -4.46 -6.78 12.14
CA PHE A 40 -3.32 -6.49 13.01
C PHE A 40 -2.15 -5.95 12.20
N ARG A 41 -1.13 -5.41 12.87
CA ARG A 41 0.03 -4.86 12.15
C ARG A 41 0.75 -5.94 11.34
N CYS A 42 1.31 -5.53 10.20
CA CYS A 42 2.21 -6.31 9.36
C CYS A 42 3.21 -7.13 10.20
N GLY A 43 3.42 -8.39 9.82
CA GLY A 43 4.36 -9.32 10.46
C GLY A 43 3.89 -9.90 11.80
N GLU A 44 2.83 -9.38 12.42
CA GLU A 44 2.32 -9.95 13.66
C GLU A 44 1.65 -11.31 13.41
N VAL A 45 1.96 -12.29 14.27
CA VAL A 45 1.33 -13.62 14.25
C VAL A 45 0.22 -13.67 15.29
N TRP A 46 -0.99 -14.01 14.85
CA TRP A 46 -2.17 -14.13 15.70
C TRP A 46 -2.85 -15.48 15.51
N GLN A 47 -3.21 -16.10 16.62
CA GLN A 47 -3.99 -17.33 16.62
C GLN A 47 -5.45 -16.98 16.38
N ALA A 48 -5.98 -17.42 15.25
CA ALA A 48 -7.41 -17.39 14.93
C ALA A 48 -8.10 -18.61 15.53
N SER A 49 -9.21 -18.41 16.21
CA SER A 49 -10.03 -19.48 16.78
C SER A 49 -11.52 -19.18 16.64
N THR A 50 -12.35 -20.22 16.75
CA THR A 50 -13.80 -20.11 16.76
C THR A 50 -14.39 -21.31 17.49
N TYR A 51 -15.70 -21.32 17.75
CA TYR A 51 -16.39 -22.39 18.48
C TYR A 51 -17.74 -22.76 17.85
N PRO A 52 -18.28 -23.96 18.13
CA PRO A 52 -19.60 -24.35 17.61
C PRO A 52 -20.71 -23.37 18.05
N GLY A 53 -21.44 -22.83 17.08
CA GLY A 53 -22.50 -21.84 17.34
C GLY A 53 -21.99 -20.41 17.54
N HIS A 54 -20.73 -20.13 17.19
CA HIS A 54 -20.22 -18.77 17.14
C HIS A 54 -20.98 -17.98 16.05
N ASP A 55 -21.70 -16.94 16.47
CA ASP A 55 -22.62 -16.17 15.65
C ASP A 55 -22.12 -14.72 15.48
N PRO A 56 -22.17 -14.14 14.27
CA PRO A 56 -22.61 -14.76 13.02
C PRO A 56 -21.63 -15.82 12.49
N ILE A 57 -22.07 -16.65 11.55
CA ILE A 57 -21.21 -17.69 10.94
C ILE A 57 -19.92 -17.07 10.38
N GLY A 58 -18.78 -17.70 10.70
CA GLY A 58 -17.47 -17.24 10.27
C GLY A 58 -16.81 -16.21 11.20
N SER A 59 -17.41 -15.90 12.35
CA SER A 59 -16.78 -15.10 13.41
C SER A 59 -15.48 -15.74 13.90
N VAL A 60 -14.49 -14.89 14.15
CA VAL A 60 -13.14 -15.29 14.55
C VAL A 60 -12.72 -14.52 15.80
N ASP A 61 -12.23 -15.26 16.78
CA ASP A 61 -11.54 -14.70 17.95
C ASP A 61 -10.03 -14.80 17.74
N PHE A 62 -9.36 -13.68 17.91
CA PHE A 62 -7.91 -13.56 17.75
C PHE A 62 -7.20 -13.31 19.07
N ASN A 63 -6.15 -14.09 19.30
CA ASN A 63 -5.27 -13.97 20.46
C ASN A 63 -3.79 -14.17 20.08
N GLN A 64 -2.86 -13.60 20.85
CA GLN A 64 -1.46 -14.02 20.81
C GLN A 64 -1.14 -14.85 22.04
N TYR A 65 -0.93 -16.16 21.84
CA TYR A 65 -0.56 -17.07 22.90
C TYR A 65 0.94 -17.42 22.83
N PRO A 66 1.66 -17.45 23.98
CA PRO A 66 1.25 -16.96 25.30
C PRO A 66 1.32 -15.42 25.38
N GLY A 67 0.46 -14.78 26.17
CA GLY A 67 0.53 -13.33 26.37
C GLY A 67 -0.75 -12.69 26.90
N ASP A 68 -0.67 -11.39 27.17
CA ASP A 68 -1.82 -10.50 27.35
C ASP A 68 -1.96 -9.65 26.09
N ASP A 69 -3.16 -9.66 25.50
CA ASP A 69 -3.45 -8.91 24.28
C ASP A 69 -3.96 -7.49 24.57
N THR A 70 -4.22 -7.15 25.84
CA THR A 70 -4.75 -5.85 26.24
C THR A 70 -3.92 -4.70 25.67
N GLY A 71 -4.59 -3.80 24.94
CA GLY A 71 -3.98 -2.60 24.40
C GLY A 71 -3.22 -2.79 23.09
N LYS A 72 -3.07 -4.02 22.57
CA LYS A 72 -2.43 -4.26 21.28
C LYS A 72 -3.21 -3.59 20.14
N PRO A 73 -2.53 -3.00 19.14
CA PRO A 73 -3.20 -2.30 18.04
C PRO A 73 -4.09 -3.22 17.21
N VAL A 74 -5.28 -2.72 16.85
CA VAL A 74 -6.19 -3.34 15.88
C VAL A 74 -6.22 -2.46 14.65
N ALA A 75 -6.03 -3.06 13.47
CA ALA A 75 -5.99 -2.38 12.19
C ALA A 75 -7.24 -2.69 11.36
N ALA A 76 -7.63 -1.75 10.49
CA ALA A 76 -8.68 -2.00 9.50
C ALA A 76 -8.23 -3.13 8.55
N SER A 77 -9.09 -4.11 8.34
CA SER A 77 -8.85 -5.27 7.49
C SER A 77 -8.88 -4.93 6.00
N ALA A 78 -9.59 -3.88 5.59
CA ALA A 78 -9.62 -3.39 4.22
C ALA A 78 -9.99 -1.90 4.19
N ASN A 79 -9.80 -1.27 3.03
CA ASN A 79 -10.25 0.10 2.79
C ASN A 79 -11.77 0.21 2.97
N GLY A 80 -12.26 1.29 3.59
CA GLY A 80 -13.69 1.48 3.76
C GLY A 80 -14.06 2.74 4.53
N THR A 81 -15.33 2.86 4.87
CA THR A 81 -15.87 3.97 5.67
C THR A 81 -16.39 3.45 7.00
N VAL A 82 -15.97 4.07 8.10
CA VAL A 82 -16.41 3.70 9.44
C VAL A 82 -17.91 4.02 9.60
N THR A 83 -18.71 3.00 9.90
CA THR A 83 -20.17 3.11 10.11
C THR A 83 -20.56 3.04 11.58
N ALA A 84 -19.68 2.54 12.45
CA ALA A 84 -19.82 2.62 13.90
C ALA A 84 -18.43 2.71 14.55
N ALA A 85 -18.29 3.53 15.59
CA ALA A 85 -17.08 3.62 16.41
C ALA A 85 -17.46 4.04 17.82
N GLY A 86 -16.95 3.30 18.82
CA GLY A 86 -17.10 3.63 20.24
C GLY A 86 -17.99 2.67 21.04
N PRO A 87 -18.34 3.06 22.28
CA PRO A 87 -19.09 2.22 23.20
C PRO A 87 -20.47 1.90 22.64
N SER A 88 -20.76 0.61 22.49
CA SER A 88 -22.08 0.12 22.08
C SER A 88 -22.84 -0.62 23.17
N GLY A 89 -22.15 -0.94 24.28
CA GLY A 89 -22.69 -1.81 25.32
C GLY A 89 -22.96 -3.23 24.81
N GLY A 90 -23.82 -3.96 25.51
CA GLY A 90 -24.21 -5.31 25.11
C GLY A 90 -23.03 -6.28 25.00
N TRP A 91 -23.11 -7.20 24.03
CA TRP A 91 -22.07 -8.21 23.82
C TRP A 91 -20.76 -7.60 23.30
N ALA A 92 -20.84 -6.67 22.33
CA ALA A 92 -19.66 -6.17 21.63
C ALA A 92 -18.80 -5.21 22.47
N GLY A 93 -19.38 -4.55 23.48
CA GLY A 93 -18.65 -3.54 24.26
C GLY A 93 -18.32 -2.32 23.39
N THR A 94 -17.05 -1.91 23.40
CA THR A 94 -16.53 -0.90 22.46
C THR A 94 -16.23 -1.58 21.13
N ARG A 95 -16.69 -0.98 20.03
CA ARG A 95 -16.57 -1.57 18.70
C ARG A 95 -16.17 -0.56 17.63
N VAL A 96 -15.67 -1.09 16.53
CA VAL A 96 -15.62 -0.40 15.24
C VAL A 96 -16.35 -1.26 14.20
N ARG A 97 -17.07 -0.63 13.27
CA ARG A 97 -17.64 -1.30 12.08
C ARG A 97 -17.27 -0.50 10.84
N ILE A 98 -16.84 -1.17 9.79
CA ILE A 98 -16.41 -0.54 8.53
C ILE A 98 -17.26 -1.11 7.39
N ASP A 99 -17.81 -0.22 6.56
CA ASP A 99 -18.43 -0.54 5.27
C ASP A 99 -17.37 -0.45 4.17
N HIS A 100 -17.22 -1.52 3.40
CA HIS A 100 -16.23 -1.67 2.33
C HIS A 100 -16.86 -1.53 0.93
N GLY A 101 -18.16 -1.22 0.85
CA GLY A 101 -18.91 -1.19 -0.39
C GLY A 101 -19.37 -2.57 -0.85
N GLY A 102 -20.29 -2.59 -1.82
CA GLY A 102 -20.78 -3.84 -2.42
C GLY A 102 -21.50 -4.79 -1.44
N GLY A 103 -21.96 -4.28 -0.30
CA GLY A 103 -22.61 -5.07 0.77
C GLY A 103 -21.65 -5.61 1.83
N TRP A 104 -20.33 -5.47 1.64
CA TRP A 104 -19.33 -6.01 2.55
C TRP A 104 -19.10 -5.11 3.76
N THR A 105 -19.14 -5.68 4.96
CA THR A 105 -18.76 -4.97 6.20
C THR A 105 -17.85 -5.82 7.08
N THR A 106 -16.99 -5.16 7.85
CA THR A 106 -16.23 -5.79 8.94
C THR A 106 -16.63 -5.22 10.30
N HIS A 107 -16.54 -6.05 11.34
CA HIS A 107 -16.85 -5.69 12.72
C HIS A 107 -15.68 -6.08 13.63
N TYR A 108 -15.27 -5.16 14.50
CA TYR A 108 -14.19 -5.30 15.46
C TYR A 108 -14.78 -5.03 16.85
N ALA A 109 -14.85 -6.04 17.71
CA ALA A 109 -15.50 -5.96 19.01
C ALA A 109 -14.53 -6.21 20.18
N HIS A 110 -15.04 -5.98 21.40
CA HIS A 110 -14.31 -6.08 22.66
C HIS A 110 -13.16 -5.10 22.83
N LEU A 111 -13.12 -4.02 22.04
CA LEU A 111 -12.00 -3.06 22.05
C LEU A 111 -11.84 -2.38 23.42
N SER A 112 -10.63 -1.98 23.77
CA SER A 112 -10.38 -1.12 24.94
C SER A 112 -10.53 0.38 24.62
N GLY A 113 -10.50 0.72 23.33
CA GLY A 113 -10.77 2.04 22.79
C GLY A 113 -10.61 2.05 21.27
N GLU A 114 -11.30 2.99 20.63
CA GLU A 114 -11.25 3.31 19.21
C GLU A 114 -10.36 4.53 18.93
N SER A 115 -9.76 4.58 17.75
CA SER A 115 -8.96 5.72 17.25
C SER A 115 -9.57 6.38 16.01
N VAL A 116 -10.81 6.05 15.68
CA VAL A 116 -11.53 6.51 14.49
C VAL A 116 -12.93 7.00 14.83
N SER A 117 -13.53 7.78 13.94
CA SER A 117 -14.89 8.33 14.08
C SER A 117 -15.83 7.85 12.97
N VAL A 118 -17.13 7.83 13.24
CA VAL A 118 -18.16 7.51 12.22
C VAL A 118 -18.05 8.49 11.04
N GLY A 119 -18.10 7.94 9.82
CA GLY A 119 -17.91 8.68 8.57
C GLY A 119 -16.46 8.82 8.12
N GLN A 120 -15.49 8.43 8.95
CA GLN A 120 -14.07 8.45 8.57
C GLN A 120 -13.78 7.37 7.52
N ALA A 121 -13.15 7.77 6.42
CA ALA A 121 -12.53 6.83 5.50
C ALA A 121 -11.26 6.25 6.14
N VAL A 122 -11.07 4.94 6.04
CA VAL A 122 -9.92 4.23 6.57
C VAL A 122 -9.30 3.35 5.50
N LYS A 123 -7.99 3.14 5.60
CA LYS A 123 -7.24 2.22 4.73
C LYS A 123 -6.95 0.92 5.45
N ALA A 124 -6.80 -0.17 4.70
CA ALA A 124 -6.24 -1.42 5.23
C ALA A 124 -4.96 -1.10 6.00
N GLY A 125 -4.81 -1.67 7.20
CA GLY A 125 -3.60 -1.54 8.03
C GLY A 125 -3.56 -0.28 8.90
N GLN A 126 -4.44 0.70 8.64
CA GLN A 126 -4.63 1.84 9.52
C GLN A 126 -5.12 1.35 10.90
N VAL A 127 -4.47 1.79 11.98
CA VAL A 127 -4.91 1.49 13.35
C VAL A 127 -6.26 2.17 13.63
N ILE A 128 -7.25 1.36 14.00
CA ILE A 128 -8.63 1.79 14.28
C ILE A 128 -9.04 1.63 15.75
N GLY A 129 -8.24 0.91 16.53
CA GLY A 129 -8.50 0.73 17.94
C GLY A 129 -7.44 -0.14 18.60
N LYS A 130 -7.77 -0.60 19.80
CA LYS A 130 -6.91 -1.48 20.59
C LYS A 130 -7.70 -2.66 21.12
N VAL A 131 -7.08 -3.84 21.12
CA VAL A 131 -7.62 -5.04 21.74
C VAL A 131 -7.96 -4.74 23.21
N GLY A 132 -9.06 -5.31 23.67
CA GLY A 132 -9.54 -5.10 25.03
C GLY A 132 -10.39 -6.25 25.52
N ASN A 133 -11.11 -5.97 26.61
CA ASN A 133 -11.99 -6.91 27.29
C ASN A 133 -13.28 -6.20 27.71
N THR A 134 -13.93 -5.51 26.75
CA THR A 134 -15.20 -4.80 26.99
C THR A 134 -16.40 -5.62 26.52
N GLY A 135 -17.60 -5.32 27.02
CA GLY A 135 -18.81 -6.07 26.68
C GLY A 135 -18.88 -7.42 27.38
N ASN A 136 -19.39 -8.45 26.70
CA ASN A 136 -19.51 -9.81 27.23
C ASN A 136 -18.28 -10.66 26.91
N SER A 137 -17.10 -10.15 27.24
CA SER A 137 -15.83 -10.88 27.08
C SER A 137 -15.30 -11.38 28.43
N ARG A 138 -14.55 -12.49 28.39
CA ARG A 138 -13.93 -13.14 29.57
C ARG A 138 -12.41 -12.94 29.64
N GLY A 139 -11.83 -12.24 28.67
CA GLY A 139 -10.39 -12.04 28.53
C GLY A 139 -10.07 -11.19 27.31
N ALA A 140 -8.89 -10.59 27.29
CA ALA A 140 -8.49 -9.73 26.18
C ALA A 140 -8.36 -10.55 24.87
N HIS A 141 -9.12 -10.17 23.85
CA HIS A 141 -9.06 -10.73 22.50
C HIS A 141 -9.76 -9.77 21.53
N LEU A 142 -9.55 -9.95 20.23
CA LEU A 142 -10.37 -9.31 19.20
C LEU A 142 -11.40 -10.31 18.68
N HIS A 143 -12.68 -9.98 18.80
CA HIS A 143 -13.75 -10.62 18.03
C HIS A 143 -13.89 -9.91 16.69
N PHE A 144 -13.84 -10.66 15.60
CA PHE A 144 -13.81 -10.14 14.24
C PHE A 144 -14.82 -10.85 13.31
N GLU A 145 -15.50 -10.06 12.49
CA GLU A 145 -16.53 -10.54 11.56
C GLU A 145 -16.30 -9.99 10.15
N GLN A 146 -16.57 -10.81 9.13
CA GLN A 146 -16.80 -10.39 7.74
C GLN A 146 -18.25 -10.72 7.38
N THR A 147 -19.00 -9.75 6.88
CA THR A 147 -20.41 -9.96 6.48
C THR A 147 -20.65 -9.46 5.07
N LEU A 148 -21.54 -10.13 4.34
CA LEU A 148 -22.12 -9.65 3.08
C LEU A 148 -23.61 -9.41 3.27
N ASP A 149 -24.07 -8.18 3.01
CA ASP A 149 -25.47 -7.76 3.18
C ASP A 149 -26.03 -8.10 4.58
N GLY A 150 -25.18 -7.98 5.60
CA GLY A 150 -25.50 -8.29 7.00
C GLY A 150 -25.46 -9.78 7.36
N THR A 151 -25.17 -10.67 6.42
CA THR A 151 -25.01 -12.12 6.67
C THR A 151 -23.55 -12.47 6.87
N GLY A 152 -23.22 -13.12 8.00
CA GLY A 152 -21.87 -13.60 8.28
C GLY A 152 -21.30 -14.49 7.18
N GLN A 153 -20.02 -14.31 6.88
CA GLN A 153 -19.29 -15.08 5.89
C GLN A 153 -18.09 -15.73 6.55
N THR A 154 -17.66 -16.89 6.05
CA THR A 154 -16.34 -17.42 6.39
C THR A 154 -15.28 -16.35 6.11
N ALA A 155 -14.51 -16.02 7.15
CA ALA A 155 -13.44 -15.05 7.05
C ALA A 155 -12.39 -15.53 6.04
N VAL A 156 -11.97 -14.63 5.15
CA VAL A 156 -10.86 -14.84 4.22
C VAL A 156 -9.88 -13.72 4.48
N PHE A 157 -8.61 -14.07 4.68
CA PHE A 157 -7.52 -13.14 4.90
C PHE A 157 -6.48 -13.37 3.82
N ASP A 158 -6.17 -12.35 3.02
CA ASP A 158 -5.16 -12.42 1.96
C ASP A 158 -5.42 -13.61 1.00
N GLY A 159 -6.68 -13.75 0.58
CA GLY A 159 -7.15 -14.89 -0.22
C GLY A 159 -7.24 -16.25 0.50
N ILE A 160 -6.74 -16.38 1.73
CA ILE A 160 -6.74 -17.62 2.52
C ILE A 160 -8.01 -17.72 3.36
N SER A 161 -8.83 -18.74 3.11
CA SER A 161 -10.02 -19.00 3.92
C SER A 161 -9.65 -19.50 5.32
N TYR A 162 -10.27 -18.91 6.35
CA TYR A 162 -10.19 -19.39 7.71
C TYR A 162 -10.82 -20.79 7.81
N PRO A 163 -10.09 -21.82 8.30
CA PRO A 163 -10.56 -23.20 8.27
C PRO A 163 -11.66 -23.52 9.30
N GLY A 164 -12.05 -22.58 10.16
CA GLY A 164 -13.01 -22.83 11.25
C GLY A 164 -12.41 -23.64 12.41
N SER A 165 -11.08 -23.73 12.47
CA SER A 165 -10.32 -24.37 13.55
C SER A 165 -9.18 -23.47 13.99
N THR A 166 -8.63 -23.73 15.18
CA THR A 166 -7.50 -22.97 15.71
C THR A 166 -6.30 -23.02 14.76
N ARG A 167 -5.82 -21.86 14.32
CA ARG A 167 -4.69 -21.73 13.40
C ARG A 167 -4.02 -20.37 13.56
N ASP A 168 -2.70 -20.34 13.50
CA ASP A 168 -1.94 -19.10 13.48
C ASP A 168 -1.93 -18.49 12.05
N PHE A 169 -2.13 -17.18 11.99
CA PHE A 169 -2.03 -16.36 10.78
C PHE A 169 -0.98 -15.28 11.01
N THR A 170 -0.13 -15.05 10.02
CA THR A 170 0.74 -13.87 9.96
C THR A 170 -0.02 -12.77 9.23
N SER A 171 -0.03 -11.56 9.80
CA SER A 171 -0.66 -10.41 9.16
C SER A 171 0.22 -9.85 8.04
N ASN A 172 -0.36 -9.68 6.85
CA ASN A 172 0.22 -8.92 5.73
C ASN A 172 -0.40 -7.52 5.62
N ASN A 173 -1.04 -7.03 6.70
CA ASN A 173 -1.80 -5.79 6.71
C ASN A 173 -0.92 -4.56 6.98
N CYS A 174 -0.15 -4.15 5.97
CA CYS A 174 0.97 -3.22 6.13
C CYS A 174 0.61 -1.73 5.97
N GLY A 175 -0.67 -1.35 5.96
CA GLY A 175 -1.08 0.07 5.96
C GLY A 175 -1.04 0.72 4.58
N THR A 176 -0.21 0.16 3.72
CA THR A 176 -0.20 0.31 2.28
C THR A 176 -1.02 -0.86 1.71
N GLY A 177 -1.66 -0.71 0.54
CA GLY A 177 -2.02 -1.92 -0.23
C GLY A 177 -0.75 -2.75 -0.52
N PRO A 178 -0.82 -3.85 -1.27
CA PRO A 178 0.39 -4.52 -1.74
C PRO A 178 1.28 -3.51 -2.48
N GLY A 179 2.28 -2.97 -1.79
CA GLY A 179 2.92 -1.71 -2.16
C GLY A 179 3.93 -1.26 -1.11
N PHE A 180 5.22 -1.38 -1.47
CA PHE A 180 6.38 -0.79 -0.81
C PHE A 180 6.44 -0.85 0.72
N SER A 181 6.47 -2.04 1.29
CA SER A 181 6.89 -2.14 2.70
C SER A 181 8.36 -1.71 2.87
N HIS A 182 9.18 -1.89 1.82
CA HIS A 182 10.65 -1.84 1.85
C HIS A 182 11.23 -2.74 2.96
N ASP A 183 10.45 -3.65 3.55
CA ASP A 183 10.84 -4.52 4.66
C ASP A 183 11.39 -5.83 4.11
N PHE A 184 12.64 -5.77 3.64
CA PHE A 184 13.32 -6.92 3.06
C PHE A 184 13.73 -7.95 4.12
N SER A 185 13.89 -7.51 5.37
CA SER A 185 14.24 -8.32 6.52
C SER A 185 13.06 -9.03 7.18
N GLY A 186 11.82 -8.59 6.92
CA GLY A 186 10.60 -9.12 7.51
C GLY A 186 10.42 -8.73 8.98
N ASP A 187 11.06 -7.65 9.43
CA ASP A 187 11.08 -7.24 10.84
C ASP A 187 10.08 -6.12 11.19
N GLY A 188 9.22 -5.78 10.23
CA GLY A 188 8.20 -4.75 10.29
C GLY A 188 8.74 -3.33 10.12
N LYS A 189 9.97 -3.16 9.61
CA LYS A 189 10.59 -1.85 9.38
C LYS A 189 11.17 -1.78 8.00
N SER A 190 11.06 -0.61 7.38
CA SER A 190 11.64 -0.41 6.07
C SER A 190 13.16 -0.44 6.10
N ASP A 191 13.73 -1.05 5.08
CA ASP A 191 15.16 -1.27 4.86
C ASP A 191 15.64 -0.52 3.62
N VAL A 192 16.96 -0.48 3.42
CA VAL A 192 17.59 0.04 2.18
C VAL A 192 18.49 -1.03 1.60
N LEU A 193 18.35 -1.28 0.29
CA LEU A 193 19.31 -2.05 -0.47
C LEU A 193 20.29 -1.10 -1.16
N ALA A 194 21.56 -1.50 -1.21
CA ALA A 194 22.57 -0.72 -1.91
C ALA A 194 23.58 -1.61 -2.61
N LYS A 195 23.96 -1.21 -3.81
CA LYS A 195 24.95 -1.94 -4.60
C LYS A 195 26.34 -1.39 -4.36
N ALA A 196 27.25 -2.23 -3.88
CA ALA A 196 28.63 -1.85 -3.57
C ALA A 196 29.43 -1.55 -4.85
N ALA A 197 30.13 -0.43 -4.88
CA ALA A 197 30.94 -0.01 -6.02
C ALA A 197 32.11 -0.96 -6.31
N ALA A 198 32.71 -1.52 -5.25
CA ALA A 198 33.93 -2.32 -5.36
C ALA A 198 33.66 -3.76 -5.80
N THR A 199 32.59 -4.38 -5.28
CA THR A 199 32.29 -5.80 -5.53
C THR A 199 31.06 -6.01 -6.42
N ALA A 200 30.27 -4.96 -6.63
CA ALA A 200 28.93 -5.02 -7.19
C ALA A 200 27.94 -5.83 -6.35
N ASP A 201 28.27 -6.28 -5.14
CA ASP A 201 27.35 -7.01 -4.28
C ASP A 201 26.20 -6.11 -3.81
N ILE A 202 25.03 -6.71 -3.57
CA ILE A 202 23.89 -6.05 -2.93
C ILE A 202 24.05 -6.18 -1.43
N HIS A 203 24.04 -5.04 -0.74
CA HIS A 203 24.11 -4.93 0.70
C HIS A 203 22.75 -4.53 1.25
N LEU A 204 22.34 -5.16 2.36
CA LEU A 204 21.13 -4.80 3.11
C LEU A 204 21.49 -3.92 4.29
N TYR A 205 20.82 -2.78 4.37
CA TYR A 205 20.86 -1.85 5.48
C TYR A 205 19.52 -1.83 6.18
N GLU A 206 19.42 -2.62 7.25
CA GLU A 206 18.19 -2.77 8.02
C GLU A 206 17.84 -1.48 8.75
N GLY A 207 16.60 -1.03 8.60
CA GLY A 207 16.08 0.14 9.29
C GLY A 207 15.85 -0.11 10.77
N ASN A 208 15.98 0.95 11.57
CA ASN A 208 15.64 0.91 13.00
C ASN A 208 14.22 1.41 13.29
N GLY A 209 13.49 1.90 12.28
CA GLY A 209 12.13 2.45 12.40
C GLY A 209 12.06 3.78 13.15
N GLY A 210 13.19 4.43 13.41
CA GLY A 210 13.29 5.77 13.98
C GLY A 210 14.02 6.73 13.05
N GLY A 211 14.04 6.45 11.75
CA GLY A 211 14.70 7.27 10.74
C GLY A 211 16.21 7.07 10.67
N GLY A 212 16.68 5.84 10.87
CA GLY A 212 18.09 5.46 10.76
C GLY A 212 18.27 3.95 10.62
N PHE A 213 19.50 3.48 10.72
CA PHE A 213 19.82 2.05 10.56
C PHE A 213 20.06 1.35 11.89
N LYS A 214 19.88 0.02 11.92
CA LYS A 214 20.35 -0.82 13.03
C LYS A 214 21.87 -0.84 13.10
N ALA A 215 22.40 -0.95 14.32
CA ALA A 215 23.84 -1.09 14.51
C ALA A 215 24.37 -2.40 13.90
N GLY A 216 25.46 -2.32 13.13
CA GLY A 216 26.10 -3.49 12.51
C GLY A 216 25.48 -3.97 11.20
N THR A 217 24.46 -3.28 10.68
CA THR A 217 23.88 -3.59 9.36
C THR A 217 24.80 -3.19 8.19
N GLY A 218 24.36 -3.41 6.94
CA GLY A 218 25.12 -3.13 5.73
C GLY A 218 25.90 -4.34 5.19
N GLN A 219 25.42 -5.55 5.49
CA GLN A 219 26.06 -6.80 5.07
C GLN A 219 25.67 -7.17 3.64
N ALA A 220 26.56 -7.87 2.93
CA ALA A 220 26.26 -8.39 1.60
C ALA A 220 25.20 -9.51 1.68
N VAL A 221 24.11 -9.36 0.93
CA VAL A 221 22.97 -10.31 0.87
C VAL A 221 22.76 -10.87 -0.54
N GLY A 222 23.39 -10.28 -1.55
CA GLY A 222 23.42 -10.78 -2.93
C GLY A 222 24.79 -10.55 -3.56
N ASN A 223 25.25 -11.52 -4.36
CA ASN A 223 26.53 -11.45 -5.05
C ASN A 223 26.35 -11.62 -6.57
N ASN A 224 27.42 -11.39 -7.33
CA ASN A 224 27.44 -11.53 -8.80
C ASN A 224 26.53 -10.56 -9.58
N PHE A 225 26.28 -9.36 -9.04
CA PHE A 225 25.49 -8.31 -9.70
C PHE A 225 26.33 -7.39 -10.62
N SER A 226 27.55 -7.79 -11.00
CA SER A 226 28.46 -6.96 -11.80
C SER A 226 27.96 -6.64 -13.21
N ALA A 227 27.18 -7.55 -13.81
CA ALA A 227 26.52 -7.37 -15.10
C ALA A 227 25.20 -6.58 -15.02
N LEU A 228 24.71 -6.31 -13.80
CA LEU A 228 23.39 -5.75 -13.56
C LEU A 228 23.45 -4.25 -13.22
N GLU A 229 22.39 -3.53 -13.50
CA GLU A 229 22.19 -2.10 -13.23
C GLU A 229 20.69 -1.80 -13.06
N HIS A 230 20.36 -0.61 -12.56
CA HIS A 230 19.00 -0.26 -12.15
C HIS A 230 18.43 -1.28 -11.17
N VAL A 231 19.17 -1.53 -10.10
CA VAL A 231 18.66 -2.34 -8.98
C VAL A 231 17.61 -1.50 -8.26
N THR A 232 16.37 -1.99 -8.24
CA THR A 232 15.24 -1.31 -7.60
C THR A 232 14.46 -2.32 -6.78
N VAL A 233 14.14 -1.99 -5.54
CA VAL A 233 13.10 -2.70 -4.81
C VAL A 233 11.78 -2.42 -5.53
N VAL A 234 10.97 -3.47 -5.70
CA VAL A 234 9.68 -3.39 -6.38
C VAL A 234 8.50 -3.71 -5.46
N GLY A 235 8.76 -4.12 -4.23
CA GLY A 235 7.76 -4.72 -3.34
C GLY A 235 7.50 -6.19 -3.70
N ASP A 236 6.40 -6.75 -3.22
CA ASP A 236 5.98 -8.13 -3.51
C ASP A 236 5.51 -8.31 -4.96
N TRP A 237 6.46 -8.67 -5.84
CA TRP A 237 6.24 -8.81 -7.28
C TRP A 237 5.72 -10.21 -7.64
N ASP A 238 6.07 -11.22 -6.84
CA ASP A 238 5.65 -12.61 -7.03
C ASP A 238 4.42 -13.06 -6.25
N GLY A 239 3.89 -12.20 -5.37
CA GLY A 239 2.64 -12.40 -4.63
C GLY A 239 2.79 -13.33 -3.42
N ASP A 240 4.00 -13.47 -2.88
CA ASP A 240 4.29 -14.35 -1.73
C ASP A 240 4.36 -13.62 -0.38
N GLY A 241 4.05 -12.32 -0.38
CA GLY A 241 4.03 -11.44 0.78
C GLY A 241 5.40 -10.91 1.18
N ARG A 242 6.42 -10.97 0.30
CA ARG A 242 7.80 -10.54 0.61
C ARG A 242 8.30 -9.59 -0.45
N ASP A 243 9.05 -8.58 -0.03
CA ASP A 243 9.61 -7.63 -0.98
C ASP A 243 10.65 -8.28 -1.90
N ASP A 244 10.57 -7.93 -3.18
CA ASP A 244 11.45 -8.40 -4.25
C ASP A 244 12.30 -7.27 -4.83
N LEU A 245 13.34 -7.66 -5.56
CA LEU A 245 14.20 -6.74 -6.31
C LEU A 245 14.17 -7.06 -7.80
N VAL A 246 14.10 -6.03 -8.63
CA VAL A 246 14.33 -6.13 -10.07
C VAL A 246 15.65 -5.46 -10.43
N ALA A 247 16.42 -6.09 -11.30
CA ALA A 247 17.63 -5.52 -11.87
C ALA A 247 17.69 -5.76 -13.39
N ARG A 248 18.29 -4.84 -14.14
CA ARG A 248 18.50 -5.00 -15.58
C ARG A 248 19.91 -5.49 -15.89
N ASN A 249 20.03 -6.50 -16.74
CA ASN A 249 21.29 -6.85 -17.36
C ASN A 249 21.75 -5.76 -18.33
N ARG A 250 22.93 -5.19 -18.10
CA ARG A 250 23.46 -4.07 -18.89
C ARG A 250 23.64 -4.41 -20.38
N SER A 251 24.03 -5.63 -20.70
CA SER A 251 24.37 -5.99 -22.09
C SER A 251 23.15 -6.44 -22.89
N THR A 252 22.27 -7.25 -22.30
CA THR A 252 21.08 -7.77 -22.99
C THR A 252 19.85 -6.88 -22.81
N GLY A 253 19.82 -6.09 -21.73
CA GLY A 253 18.66 -5.34 -21.30
C GLY A 253 17.60 -6.20 -20.63
N ASP A 254 17.84 -7.48 -20.36
CA ASP A 254 16.83 -8.33 -19.74
C ASP A 254 16.62 -7.93 -18.28
N LEU A 255 15.38 -7.95 -17.83
CA LEU A 255 15.00 -7.73 -16.43
C LEU A 255 15.03 -9.06 -15.69
N HIS A 256 15.74 -9.07 -14.57
CA HIS A 256 15.85 -10.19 -13.66
C HIS A 256 15.13 -9.86 -12.35
N LEU A 257 14.20 -10.71 -11.96
CA LEU A 257 13.53 -10.71 -10.66
C LEU A 257 14.34 -11.55 -9.67
N TYR A 258 14.72 -10.93 -8.56
CA TYR A 258 15.34 -11.57 -7.41
C TYR A 258 14.30 -11.62 -6.30
N ALA A 259 13.64 -12.78 -6.18
CA ALA A 259 12.60 -12.96 -5.19
C ALA A 259 13.18 -12.92 -3.77
N GLY A 260 12.57 -12.12 -2.89
CA GLY A 260 12.96 -11.99 -1.50
C GLY A 260 12.69 -13.26 -0.71
N ASN A 261 13.48 -13.49 0.34
CA ASN A 261 13.24 -14.59 1.27
C ASN A 261 12.53 -14.13 2.56
N GLY A 262 12.23 -12.84 2.71
CA GLY A 262 11.56 -12.26 3.88
C GLY A 262 12.39 -12.38 5.17
N SER A 263 13.70 -12.55 5.05
CA SER A 263 14.65 -12.70 6.16
C SER A 263 15.98 -12.01 5.86
N GLY A 264 15.93 -10.96 5.02
CA GLY A 264 17.07 -10.12 4.69
C GLY A 264 17.96 -10.69 3.60
N GLY A 265 17.39 -11.39 2.62
CA GLY A 265 18.12 -11.92 1.47
C GLY A 265 17.21 -12.42 0.36
N PHE A 266 17.79 -13.12 -0.63
CA PHE A 266 17.06 -13.62 -1.79
C PHE A 266 16.82 -15.14 -1.69
N LYS A 267 15.79 -15.64 -2.38
CA LYS A 267 15.66 -17.07 -2.67
C LYS A 267 16.87 -17.53 -3.51
N ALA A 268 17.30 -18.78 -3.33
CA ALA A 268 18.48 -19.30 -4.01
C ALA A 268 18.31 -19.31 -5.54
N GLY A 269 19.29 -18.79 -6.28
CA GLY A 269 19.28 -18.76 -7.75
C GLY A 269 20.02 -17.54 -8.32
N THR A 270 19.88 -17.33 -9.63
CA THR A 270 20.52 -16.23 -10.39
C THR A 270 19.55 -15.12 -10.82
N GLY A 271 18.35 -15.09 -10.22
CA GLY A 271 17.24 -14.24 -10.64
C GLY A 271 16.50 -14.79 -11.87
N GLN A 272 15.18 -14.65 -11.88
CA GLN A 272 14.31 -15.10 -12.97
C GLN A 272 14.19 -14.01 -14.04
N VAL A 273 14.32 -14.35 -15.32
CA VAL A 273 14.11 -13.37 -16.40
C VAL A 273 12.61 -13.10 -16.54
N ILE A 274 12.20 -11.86 -16.32
CA ILE A 274 10.79 -11.43 -16.34
C ILE A 274 10.45 -10.52 -17.52
N GLY A 275 11.46 -9.96 -18.18
CA GLY A 275 11.30 -9.07 -19.32
C GLY A 275 12.56 -9.04 -20.17
N ASN A 276 12.41 -8.85 -21.49
CA ASN A 276 13.52 -8.89 -22.43
C ASN A 276 13.76 -7.52 -23.07
N ASN A 277 15.02 -7.18 -23.35
CA ASN A 277 15.43 -6.02 -24.14
C ASN A 277 14.93 -4.65 -23.63
N PHE A 278 15.06 -4.38 -22.33
CA PHE A 278 14.79 -3.05 -21.74
C PHE A 278 15.94 -2.05 -21.95
N THR A 279 16.77 -2.23 -22.98
CA THR A 279 17.88 -1.32 -23.33
C THR A 279 17.41 0.06 -23.79
N GLY A 280 16.18 0.13 -24.32
CA GLY A 280 15.51 1.36 -24.75
C GLY A 280 15.11 2.29 -23.60
N PHE A 281 15.27 1.88 -22.34
CA PHE A 281 14.89 2.66 -21.16
C PHE A 281 16.14 3.16 -20.40
N ASP A 282 16.07 4.35 -19.81
CA ASP A 282 17.17 4.93 -19.00
C ASP A 282 16.82 5.03 -17.51
N ARG A 283 15.59 4.72 -17.13
CA ARG A 283 15.14 4.52 -15.75
C ARG A 283 14.21 3.31 -15.69
N ILE A 284 14.35 2.54 -14.62
CA ILE A 284 13.46 1.46 -14.21
C ILE A 284 13.20 1.73 -12.74
N ILE A 285 11.93 1.88 -12.39
CA ILE A 285 11.47 2.38 -11.10
C ILE A 285 10.43 1.39 -10.61
N GLY A 286 10.65 0.80 -9.44
CA GLY A 286 9.54 0.23 -8.69
C GLY A 286 8.54 1.36 -8.46
N ALA A 287 7.30 1.21 -8.96
CA ALA A 287 6.23 2.19 -8.75
C ALA A 287 5.12 1.71 -7.82
N GLY A 288 5.14 0.45 -7.39
CA GLY A 288 4.15 -0.11 -6.46
C GLY A 288 2.82 -0.29 -7.17
N ASP A 289 1.72 -0.45 -6.45
CA ASP A 289 0.40 -0.54 -7.07
C ASP A 289 -0.02 0.82 -7.68
N PHE A 290 0.34 1.03 -8.94
CA PHE A 290 0.13 2.28 -9.66
C PHE A 290 -1.19 2.26 -10.45
N ASP A 291 -1.69 1.05 -10.75
CA ASP A 291 -2.97 0.83 -11.43
C ASP A 291 -4.16 0.42 -10.54
N GLY A 292 -3.93 0.28 -9.24
CA GLY A 292 -4.98 0.09 -8.22
C GLY A 292 -5.53 -1.33 -8.16
N ASP A 293 -4.83 -2.31 -8.72
CA ASP A 293 -5.26 -3.71 -8.74
C ASP A 293 -4.61 -4.58 -7.65
N SER A 294 -3.94 -3.95 -6.70
CA SER A 294 -3.29 -4.57 -5.55
C SER A 294 -2.10 -5.46 -5.95
N ARG A 295 -1.39 -5.08 -7.02
CA ARG A 295 -0.15 -5.72 -7.44
C ARG A 295 0.89 -4.64 -7.73
N THR A 296 2.15 -4.95 -7.47
CA THR A 296 3.22 -4.00 -7.72
C THR A 296 3.50 -3.83 -9.22
N ASP A 297 3.74 -2.60 -9.65
CA ASP A 297 4.02 -2.24 -11.04
C ASP A 297 5.42 -1.63 -11.21
N LEU A 298 5.90 -1.65 -12.46
CA LEU A 298 7.11 -0.95 -12.87
C LEU A 298 6.77 0.28 -13.71
N VAL A 299 7.41 1.40 -13.40
CA VAL A 299 7.47 2.56 -14.29
C VAL A 299 8.86 2.63 -14.91
N VAL A 300 8.92 2.79 -16.23
CA VAL A 300 10.18 2.94 -16.96
C VAL A 300 10.15 4.22 -17.78
N ARG A 301 11.33 4.81 -18.03
CA ARG A 301 11.44 5.99 -18.89
C ARG A 301 12.17 5.66 -20.18
N SER A 302 11.53 5.98 -21.30
CA SER A 302 12.11 5.85 -22.65
C SER A 302 13.35 6.72 -22.78
N ARG A 303 14.46 6.14 -23.23
CA ARG A 303 15.73 6.85 -23.44
C ARG A 303 15.63 7.85 -24.60
N THR A 304 14.78 7.58 -25.59
CA THR A 304 14.68 8.39 -26.81
C THR A 304 13.60 9.47 -26.72
N THR A 305 12.40 9.09 -26.30
CA THR A 305 11.27 10.02 -26.22
C THR A 305 11.16 10.70 -24.86
N THR A 306 11.81 10.14 -23.84
CA THR A 306 11.68 10.56 -22.43
C THR A 306 10.28 10.36 -21.85
N ASP A 307 9.40 9.62 -22.54
CA ASP A 307 8.08 9.29 -22.00
C ASP A 307 8.18 8.24 -20.89
N LEU A 308 7.26 8.29 -19.95
CA LEU A 308 7.07 7.24 -18.94
C LEU A 308 6.11 6.18 -19.46
N HIS A 309 6.48 4.94 -19.23
CA HIS A 309 5.66 3.77 -19.52
C HIS A 309 5.40 2.97 -18.24
N LEU A 310 4.16 2.56 -18.02
CA LEU A 310 3.76 1.64 -16.97
C LEU A 310 3.74 0.21 -17.50
N TYR A 311 4.43 -0.67 -16.81
CA TYR A 311 4.41 -2.10 -16.99
C TYR A 311 3.73 -2.73 -15.77
N ALA A 312 2.45 -3.08 -15.95
CA ALA A 312 1.64 -3.61 -14.86
C ALA A 312 2.07 -5.02 -14.45
N GLY A 313 2.25 -5.28 -13.16
CA GLY A 313 2.66 -6.56 -12.61
C GLY A 313 1.51 -7.55 -12.50
N ASN A 314 1.76 -8.84 -12.69
CA ASN A 314 0.71 -9.87 -12.58
C ASN A 314 0.60 -10.49 -11.17
N GLY A 315 1.45 -10.07 -10.23
CA GLY A 315 1.51 -10.59 -8.86
C GLY A 315 1.87 -12.08 -8.80
N LYS A 316 2.60 -12.57 -9.80
CA LYS A 316 3.05 -13.96 -9.96
C LYS A 316 4.45 -14.04 -10.56
N GLY A 317 5.23 -12.97 -10.42
CA GLY A 317 6.61 -12.93 -10.91
C GLY A 317 6.74 -12.43 -12.35
N GLY A 318 5.74 -11.76 -12.93
CA GLY A 318 5.80 -11.27 -14.30
C GLY A 318 4.87 -10.08 -14.59
N PHE A 319 4.68 -9.78 -15.86
CA PHE A 319 3.81 -8.67 -16.29
C PHE A 319 2.41 -9.18 -16.69
N LYS A 320 1.38 -8.34 -16.52
CA LYS A 320 0.01 -8.61 -17.06
C LYS A 320 0.04 -8.67 -18.59
N THR A 321 0.80 -7.75 -19.19
CA THR A 321 0.99 -7.65 -20.64
C THR A 321 2.48 -7.45 -20.96
N GLY A 322 2.94 -7.95 -22.10
CA GLY A 322 4.33 -7.77 -22.54
C GLY A 322 4.69 -6.35 -23.03
N THR A 323 3.73 -5.41 -23.03
CA THR A 323 3.91 -4.03 -23.53
C THR A 323 3.55 -3.02 -22.47
N GLY A 324 4.39 -1.99 -22.31
CA GLY A 324 4.14 -0.89 -21.37
C GLY A 324 3.23 0.19 -21.96
N GLN A 325 2.30 0.71 -21.15
CA GLN A 325 1.38 1.79 -21.51
C GLN A 325 2.04 3.14 -21.27
N VAL A 326 1.91 4.09 -22.20
CA VAL A 326 2.43 5.45 -21.99
C VAL A 326 1.57 6.16 -20.94
N ILE A 327 2.17 6.60 -19.85
CA ILE A 327 1.47 7.24 -18.73
C ILE A 327 1.84 8.72 -18.54
N GLY A 328 2.93 9.17 -19.17
CA GLY A 328 3.36 10.55 -19.07
C GLY A 328 4.33 10.92 -20.19
N THR A 329 4.20 12.13 -20.71
CA THR A 329 5.09 12.69 -21.74
C THR A 329 5.87 13.88 -21.20
N SER A 330 6.95 14.28 -21.87
CA SER A 330 7.76 15.47 -21.53
C SER A 330 8.59 15.38 -20.24
N TRP A 331 9.14 14.21 -19.89
CA TRP A 331 9.98 14.04 -18.68
C TRP A 331 11.47 14.36 -18.90
N ALA A 332 11.83 14.96 -20.03
CA ALA A 332 13.21 15.31 -20.39
C ALA A 332 13.91 16.26 -19.40
N ALA A 333 13.18 17.04 -18.60
CA ALA A 333 13.76 17.91 -17.58
C ALA A 333 14.06 17.20 -16.25
N LEU A 334 13.50 16.00 -16.02
CA LEU A 334 13.52 15.31 -14.72
C LEU A 334 14.56 14.19 -14.73
N GLY A 335 15.54 14.26 -13.83
CA GLY A 335 16.68 13.35 -13.75
C GLY A 335 16.35 12.06 -13.04
N GLU A 336 16.42 12.13 -11.71
CA GLU A 336 16.04 11.06 -10.78
C GLU A 336 14.54 11.01 -10.61
N ILE A 337 13.99 9.80 -10.61
CA ILE A 337 12.57 9.52 -10.40
C ILE A 337 12.52 8.36 -9.41
N ALA A 338 11.72 8.50 -8.36
CA ALA A 338 11.52 7.47 -7.36
C ALA A 338 10.02 7.17 -7.24
N GLY A 339 9.67 5.88 -7.16
CA GLY A 339 8.40 5.46 -6.59
C GLY A 339 8.48 5.63 -5.09
N VAL A 340 7.44 6.23 -4.51
CA VAL A 340 7.45 6.63 -3.09
C VAL A 340 6.22 6.13 -2.33
N GLY A 341 5.44 5.22 -2.95
CA GLY A 341 4.14 4.82 -2.42
C GLY A 341 3.19 6.02 -2.34
N ASP A 342 2.27 6.00 -1.38
CA ASP A 342 1.31 7.06 -1.15
C ASP A 342 1.96 8.26 -0.44
N TRP A 343 2.49 9.20 -1.20
CA TRP A 343 3.16 10.40 -0.70
C TRP A 343 2.14 11.51 -0.37
N SER A 344 1.05 11.54 -1.14
CA SER A 344 -0.03 12.52 -1.03
C SER A 344 -1.03 12.21 0.11
N GLY A 345 -1.06 10.97 0.60
CA GLY A 345 -1.99 10.49 1.62
C GLY A 345 -3.35 10.07 1.07
N ASP A 346 -3.54 10.02 -0.25
CA ASP A 346 -4.82 9.75 -0.89
C ASP A 346 -5.10 8.27 -1.13
N GLY A 347 -4.12 7.41 -0.84
CA GLY A 347 -4.21 5.95 -0.93
C GLY A 347 -3.71 5.38 -2.25
N ARG A 348 -3.02 6.16 -3.07
CA ARG A 348 -2.54 5.77 -4.39
C ARG A 348 -1.04 5.96 -4.48
N ALA A 349 -0.37 5.11 -5.24
CA ALA A 349 1.07 5.26 -5.43
C ALA A 349 1.40 6.53 -6.23
N ASP A 350 2.42 7.25 -5.78
CA ASP A 350 2.89 8.51 -6.33
C ASP A 350 4.36 8.38 -6.78
N LEU A 351 4.80 9.32 -7.62
CA LEU A 351 6.21 9.48 -7.97
C LEU A 351 6.74 10.81 -7.49
N LEU A 352 7.99 10.82 -7.02
CA LEU A 352 8.80 12.03 -6.90
C LEU A 352 9.82 12.09 -8.03
N ALA A 353 9.99 13.27 -8.63
CA ALA A 353 10.92 13.46 -9.72
C ALA A 353 11.75 14.74 -9.53
N LYS A 354 13.06 14.60 -9.59
CA LYS A 354 14.00 15.71 -9.37
C LYS A 354 14.37 16.37 -10.70
N ASN A 355 14.17 17.68 -10.82
CA ASN A 355 14.63 18.46 -11.95
C ASN A 355 16.16 18.40 -12.08
N ARG A 356 16.68 18.09 -13.27
CA ARG A 356 18.13 17.99 -13.52
C ARG A 356 18.89 19.29 -13.30
N THR A 357 18.24 20.41 -13.56
CA THR A 357 18.88 21.73 -13.59
C THR A 357 18.71 22.47 -12.27
N THR A 358 17.46 22.59 -11.79
CA THR A 358 17.17 23.35 -10.58
C THR A 358 17.38 22.52 -9.31
N GLY A 359 17.35 21.18 -9.43
CA GLY A 359 17.35 20.27 -8.30
C GLY A 359 16.02 20.26 -7.54
N ASP A 360 14.97 20.95 -8.01
CA ASP A 360 13.68 20.90 -7.33
C ASP A 360 13.04 19.51 -7.48
N ILE A 361 12.42 19.02 -6.42
CA ILE A 361 11.67 17.77 -6.41
C ILE A 361 10.20 18.11 -6.68
N HIS A 362 9.63 17.42 -7.67
CA HIS A 362 8.24 17.56 -8.07
C HIS A 362 7.46 16.31 -7.68
N LEU A 363 6.24 16.49 -7.16
CA LEU A 363 5.30 15.42 -6.88
C LEU A 363 4.40 15.17 -8.08
N TYR A 364 4.35 13.91 -8.50
CA TYR A 364 3.44 13.40 -9.51
C TYR A 364 2.48 12.41 -8.87
N GLU A 365 1.37 12.94 -8.38
CA GLU A 365 0.29 12.19 -7.78
C GLU A 365 -0.34 11.19 -8.77
N GLY A 366 -0.36 9.92 -8.39
CA GLY A 366 -0.99 8.85 -9.15
C GLY A 366 -2.51 8.94 -9.09
N ASN A 367 -3.15 8.42 -10.13
CA ASN A 367 -4.62 8.32 -10.17
C ASN A 367 -5.14 6.94 -9.73
N GLY A 368 -4.26 6.00 -9.36
CA GLY A 368 -4.64 4.63 -8.96
C GLY A 368 -5.36 3.86 -10.07
N SER A 369 -5.09 4.20 -11.33
CA SER A 369 -5.67 3.58 -12.53
C SER A 369 -4.64 3.58 -13.67
N GLY A 370 -3.36 3.59 -13.32
CA GLY A 370 -2.25 3.47 -14.25
C GLY A 370 -1.90 4.78 -14.94
N GLY A 371 -2.03 5.91 -14.24
CA GLY A 371 -1.67 7.24 -14.74
C GLY A 371 -1.59 8.27 -13.61
N PHE A 372 -1.61 9.55 -13.97
CA PHE A 372 -1.50 10.65 -13.02
C PHE A 372 -2.80 11.45 -12.87
N LYS A 373 -2.96 12.15 -11.75
CA LYS A 373 -4.03 13.15 -11.60
C LYS A 373 -3.81 14.33 -12.54
N ALA A 374 -4.90 14.96 -12.98
CA ALA A 374 -4.83 16.17 -13.77
C ALA A 374 -4.22 17.32 -12.95
N GLY A 375 -3.27 18.07 -13.53
CA GLY A 375 -2.63 19.21 -12.88
C GLY A 375 -1.51 18.86 -11.89
N THR A 376 -1.10 17.60 -11.82
CA THR A 376 0.03 17.16 -10.99
C THR A 376 1.40 17.68 -11.50
N GLY A 377 2.48 17.36 -10.80
CA GLY A 377 3.85 17.77 -11.15
C GLY A 377 4.30 19.05 -10.47
N GLN A 378 3.71 19.38 -9.31
CA GLN A 378 4.03 20.58 -8.55
C GLN A 378 5.35 20.40 -7.79
N ALA A 379 6.14 21.47 -7.66
CA ALA A 379 7.35 21.45 -6.86
C ALA A 379 7.02 21.34 -5.37
N VAL A 380 7.61 20.36 -4.70
CA VAL A 380 7.39 20.04 -3.27
C VAL A 380 8.67 20.10 -2.45
N GLY A 381 9.84 20.06 -3.10
CA GLY A 381 11.15 20.25 -2.48
C GLY A 381 12.03 21.16 -3.33
N ASN A 382 12.84 22.01 -2.69
CA ASN A 382 13.61 23.04 -3.39
C ASN A 382 15.12 22.76 -3.32
N ASN A 383 15.83 22.95 -4.44
CA ASN A 383 17.30 22.96 -4.54
C ASN A 383 18.02 21.70 -3.99
N PHE A 384 17.62 20.50 -4.41
CA PHE A 384 18.33 19.25 -4.11
C PHE A 384 19.55 19.02 -5.03
N THR A 385 20.17 20.07 -5.55
CA THR A 385 21.34 20.00 -6.45
C THR A 385 22.56 19.34 -5.79
N ALA A 386 22.66 19.39 -4.47
CA ALA A 386 23.73 18.75 -3.70
C ALA A 386 23.58 17.22 -3.58
N PHE A 387 22.46 16.66 -4.04
CA PHE A 387 22.16 15.23 -3.92
C PHE A 387 22.13 14.56 -5.30
N ASP A 388 22.74 13.39 -5.44
CA ASP A 388 22.87 12.70 -6.74
C ASP A 388 21.97 11.46 -6.88
N GLN A 389 21.61 10.82 -5.77
CA GLN A 389 20.64 9.72 -5.73
C GLN A 389 19.44 10.04 -4.83
N MET A 390 18.29 9.46 -5.19
CA MET A 390 17.02 9.59 -4.49
C MET A 390 16.24 8.29 -4.66
N THR A 391 15.83 7.67 -3.57
CA THR A 391 14.94 6.50 -3.57
C THR A 391 13.85 6.65 -2.52
N GLY A 392 12.66 6.12 -2.80
CA GLY A 392 11.64 5.91 -1.77
C GLY A 392 12.09 4.78 -0.85
N VAL A 393 11.73 4.87 0.42
CA VAL A 393 12.11 3.88 1.44
C VAL A 393 10.95 3.48 2.35
N GLY A 394 9.72 3.77 1.95
CA GLY A 394 8.56 3.56 2.82
C GLY A 394 8.61 4.45 4.08
N ASP A 395 7.89 4.07 5.12
CA ASP A 395 7.87 4.77 6.40
C ASP A 395 9.09 4.41 7.26
N PHE A 396 10.23 5.00 6.91
CA PHE A 396 11.53 4.69 7.48
C PHE A 396 11.67 5.17 8.94
N ASN A 397 10.79 6.07 9.37
CA ASN A 397 10.78 6.65 10.71
C ASN A 397 9.55 6.31 11.57
N ASN A 398 8.67 5.44 11.07
CA ASN A 398 7.48 4.92 11.72
C ASN A 398 6.50 6.01 12.18
N ASP A 399 6.37 7.08 11.39
CA ASP A 399 5.44 8.18 11.64
C ASP A 399 4.10 8.04 10.88
N GLY A 400 3.95 6.97 10.11
CA GLY A 400 2.81 6.65 9.27
C GLY A 400 2.88 7.25 7.86
N HIS A 401 4.03 7.80 7.44
CA HIS A 401 4.18 8.47 6.15
C HIS A 401 5.42 7.98 5.40
N ASN A 402 5.31 7.90 4.08
CA ASN A 402 6.44 7.49 3.24
C ASN A 402 7.55 8.54 3.25
N ASP A 403 8.79 8.08 3.25
CA ASP A 403 10.00 8.87 3.28
C ASP A 403 10.84 8.64 2.03
N ILE A 404 11.78 9.55 1.78
CA ILE A 404 12.87 9.31 0.83
C ILE A 404 14.22 9.39 1.49
N VAL A 405 15.16 8.69 0.87
CA VAL A 405 16.58 8.76 1.19
C VAL A 405 17.33 9.34 -0.01
N THR A 406 18.27 10.24 0.28
CA THR A 406 19.10 10.89 -0.73
C THR A 406 20.58 10.86 -0.37
N ARG A 407 21.46 10.80 -1.37
CA ARG A 407 22.91 10.84 -1.16
C ARG A 407 23.49 12.19 -1.52
N LYS A 408 24.24 12.78 -0.59
CA LYS A 408 24.94 14.05 -0.80
C LYS A 408 26.22 13.82 -1.59
N VAL A 409 26.33 14.41 -2.79
CA VAL A 409 27.42 14.16 -3.74
C VAL A 409 28.81 14.41 -3.17
N ALA A 410 29.05 15.55 -2.52
CA ALA A 410 30.42 15.92 -2.13
C ALA A 410 30.92 15.28 -0.82
N THR A 411 30.04 14.71 0.00
CA THR A 411 30.41 14.07 1.28
C THR A 411 30.16 12.58 1.29
N GLY A 412 29.33 12.05 0.38
CA GLY A 412 28.88 10.66 0.42
C GLY A 412 28.07 10.32 1.66
N THR A 413 27.46 11.33 2.29
CA THR A 413 26.55 11.11 3.42
C THR A 413 25.15 10.83 2.89
N LEU A 414 24.44 9.94 3.56
CA LEU A 414 23.05 9.61 3.27
C LEU A 414 22.14 10.43 4.18
N HIS A 415 21.06 10.98 3.62
CA HIS A 415 20.13 11.86 4.31
C HIS A 415 18.69 11.37 4.11
N LEU A 416 17.96 11.25 5.22
CA LEU A 416 16.53 10.99 5.26
C LEU A 416 15.76 12.31 5.14
N PHE A 417 14.80 12.35 4.22
CA PHE A 417 13.84 13.43 4.10
C PHE A 417 12.45 12.87 4.35
N ALA A 418 11.89 13.20 5.51
CA ALA A 418 10.62 12.64 5.95
C ALA A 418 9.43 13.26 5.20
N GLY A 419 8.49 12.42 4.77
CA GLY A 419 7.23 12.85 4.17
C GLY A 419 6.27 13.40 5.22
N ASN A 420 5.35 14.26 4.81
CA ASN A 420 4.29 14.77 5.69
C ASN A 420 2.94 14.06 5.51
N GLY A 421 2.86 13.07 4.60
CA GLY A 421 1.64 12.34 4.27
C GLY A 421 0.54 13.20 3.62
N SER A 422 0.88 14.40 3.16
CA SER A 422 -0.04 15.35 2.53
C SER A 422 0.61 16.01 1.31
N GLY A 423 1.45 15.26 0.59
CA GLY A 423 2.05 15.69 -0.66
C GLY A 423 3.31 16.55 -0.53
N GLY A 424 3.96 16.58 0.63
CA GLY A 424 5.17 17.38 0.84
C GLY A 424 6.14 16.75 1.85
N PHE A 425 7.21 17.48 2.14
CA PHE A 425 8.18 17.11 3.17
C PHE A 425 7.82 17.71 4.52
N LYS A 426 8.23 17.07 5.61
CA LYS A 426 8.31 17.73 6.92
C LYS A 426 9.35 18.85 6.87
N ALA A 427 9.15 19.89 7.67
CA ALA A 427 10.06 21.04 7.71
C ALA A 427 11.46 20.61 8.18
N GLY A 428 12.49 21.05 7.45
CA GLY A 428 13.89 20.74 7.76
C GLY A 428 14.77 20.66 6.51
N THR A 429 16.02 20.24 6.69
CA THR A 429 17.03 20.10 5.61
C THR A 429 17.42 18.64 5.35
N GLY A 430 16.62 17.69 5.85
CA GLY A 430 16.97 16.27 5.91
C GLY A 430 17.88 15.94 7.09
N THR A 431 17.75 14.72 7.60
CA THR A 431 18.55 14.19 8.72
C THR A 431 19.63 13.29 8.15
N GLN A 432 20.90 13.53 8.51
CA GLN A 432 21.97 12.62 8.10
C GLN A 432 21.82 11.28 8.83
N ILE A 433 21.69 10.19 8.07
CA ILE A 433 21.48 8.82 8.58
C ILE A 433 22.66 7.88 8.33
N GLY A 434 23.66 8.32 7.56
CA GLY A 434 24.83 7.49 7.30
C GLY A 434 25.98 8.22 6.62
N THR A 435 27.16 7.58 6.64
CA THR A 435 28.41 8.06 6.05
C THR A 435 29.04 6.97 5.18
N GLY A 436 29.89 7.33 4.22
CA GLY A 436 30.63 6.36 3.40
C GLY A 436 29.87 5.83 2.18
N TRP A 437 28.72 6.41 1.85
CA TRP A 437 27.85 5.98 0.75
C TRP A 437 28.38 6.30 -0.66
N ASN A 438 29.55 6.95 -0.75
CA ASN A 438 30.33 6.98 -1.98
C ASN A 438 30.89 5.60 -2.38
N GLY A 439 30.94 4.66 -1.43
CA GLY A 439 31.24 3.25 -1.69
C GLY A 439 30.09 2.48 -2.36
N MET A 440 28.93 3.11 -2.58
CA MET A 440 27.76 2.50 -3.23
C MET A 440 27.52 3.15 -4.59
N THR A 441 27.07 2.37 -5.58
CA THR A 441 26.73 2.90 -6.92
C THR A 441 25.25 3.13 -7.10
N GLU A 442 24.40 2.37 -6.41
CA GLU A 442 22.94 2.37 -6.56
C GLU A 442 22.30 2.19 -5.18
N LEU A 443 21.19 2.89 -4.95
CA LEU A 443 20.31 2.75 -3.78
C LEU A 443 18.98 2.23 -4.30
N GLY A 444 18.39 1.26 -3.61
CA GLY A 444 17.16 0.60 -3.97
C GLY A 444 16.26 0.36 -2.78
#